data_AF-A0A381L707-F1
#
_entry.id   AF-A0A381L707-F1
#
_cell.length_a   1.000
_cell.length_b   1.000
_cell.length_c   1.000
_cell.angle_alpha   90.00
_cell.angle_beta   90.00
_cell.angle_gamma   90.00
#
_symmetry.space_group_name_H-M   'P 1'
#
loop_
_entity.id
_entity.type
_entity.pdbx_description
1 polymer ?
#
loop_
_entity_poly.entity_id
_entity_poly.type
_entity_poly.pdbx_seq_one_letter_code
_entity_poly.pdbx_strand_id
1 'polypeptide(L)'
;MRYSAVNSSTETPCAAPSPGQSTEGIKWMYLPRIRCHDCPGKLYTPGPEATVGNFEVHLKNRQHRERVELRIASGLSRGQTKNSF
;
A
#
# COMPACT_ATOMS: atom_id res chain seq x y z
N MET A 1 5.50 11.80 2.44
CA MET A 1 5.27 10.62 3.31
C MET A 1 3.97 10.86 4.07
N ARG A 2 3.08 9.87 4.17
CA ARG A 2 1.77 10.03 4.85
C ARG A 2 1.80 9.31 6.19
N TYR A 3 1.50 10.04 7.26
CA TYR A 3 1.34 9.48 8.60
C TYR A 3 -0.06 8.91 8.77
N SER A 4 -0.15 7.82 9.51
CA SER A 4 -1.40 7.13 9.85
C SER A 4 -1.57 7.10 11.36
N ALA A 5 -2.82 7.10 11.81
CA ALA A 5 -3.14 6.88 13.22
C ALA A 5 -2.88 5.42 13.56
N VAL A 6 -2.17 5.19 14.65
CA VAL A 6 -1.78 3.87 15.14
C VAL A 6 -2.09 3.82 16.63
N ASN A 7 -2.61 2.69 17.12
CA ASN A 7 -2.83 2.51 18.55
C ASN A 7 -1.47 2.48 19.28
N SER A 8 -1.34 3.25 20.35
CA SER A 8 -0.09 3.39 21.10
C SER A 8 0.40 2.10 21.76
N SER A 9 -0.53 1.20 22.10
CA SER A 9 -0.24 -0.02 22.85
C SER A 9 -0.01 -1.23 21.96
N THR A 10 -0.72 -1.32 20.82
CA THR A 10 -0.63 -2.48 19.91
C THR A 10 0.18 -2.20 18.65
N GLU A 11 0.56 -0.95 18.40
CA GLU A 11 1.24 -0.51 17.18
C GLU A 11 0.51 -0.88 15.88
N THR A 12 -0.80 -1.14 15.95
CA THR A 12 -1.64 -1.47 14.80
C THR A 12 -2.37 -0.24 14.25
N PRO A 13 -2.54 -0.12 12.91
CA PRO A 13 -3.26 1.01 12.32
C PRO A 13 -4.70 1.07 12.84
N CYS A 14 -5.15 2.27 13.24
CA CYS A 14 -6.51 2.51 13.71
C CYS A 14 -7.20 3.61 12.89
N ALA A 15 -8.52 3.73 13.05
CA ALA A 15 -9.27 4.84 12.45
C ALA A 15 -8.76 6.17 13.03
N ALA A 16 -8.62 7.18 12.17
CA ALA A 16 -8.28 8.52 12.63
C ALA A 16 -9.45 9.07 13.47
N PRO A 17 -9.17 9.72 14.61
CA PRO A 17 -10.21 10.27 15.46
C PRO A 17 -10.91 11.44 14.74
N SER A 18 -12.22 11.56 14.94
CA SER A 18 -12.97 12.70 14.43
C SER A 18 -12.57 13.99 15.16
N PRO A 19 -12.71 15.18 14.55
CA PRO A 19 -12.45 16.44 15.23
C PRO A 19 -13.27 16.54 16.52
N GLY A 20 -12.60 16.72 17.67
CA GLY A 20 -13.23 16.80 18.99
C GLY A 20 -13.27 15.48 19.78
N GLN A 21 -12.83 14.36 19.21
CA GLN A 21 -12.68 13.10 19.93
C GLN A 21 -11.32 13.00 20.64
N SER A 22 -11.24 12.28 21.76
CA SER A 22 -9.98 12.10 22.49
C SER A 22 -8.93 11.39 21.62
N THR A 23 -7.71 11.90 21.67
CA THR A 23 -6.53 11.33 21.00
C THR A 23 -5.72 10.43 21.94
N GLU A 24 -6.26 10.14 23.12
CA GLU A 24 -5.64 9.27 24.12
C GLU A 24 -5.43 7.88 23.53
N GLY A 25 -4.19 7.39 23.61
CA GLY A 25 -3.81 6.10 23.06
C GLY A 25 -3.58 6.07 21.55
N ILE A 26 -3.51 7.23 20.87
CA ILE A 26 -3.22 7.31 19.43
C ILE A 26 -1.83 7.91 19.20
N LYS A 27 -0.98 7.15 18.53
CA LYS A 27 0.35 7.57 18.07
C LYS A 27 0.33 7.71 16.54
N TRP A 28 0.84 8.83 16.04
CA TRP A 28 0.96 9.03 14.60
C TRP A 28 2.28 8.45 14.11
N MET A 29 2.22 7.48 13.19
CA MET A 29 3.41 6.82 12.66
C MET A 29 3.41 6.82 11.13
N TYR A 30 4.60 6.83 10.54
CA TYR A 30 4.75 6.59 9.13
C TYR A 30 4.68 5.07 8.87
N LEU A 31 3.74 4.67 8.02
CA LEU A 31 3.61 3.28 7.58
C LEU A 31 3.91 3.19 6.07
N PRO A 32 4.97 2.48 5.65
CA PRO A 32 5.26 2.30 4.25
C PRO A 32 4.11 1.52 3.58
N ARG A 33 3.68 1.95 2.40
CA ARG A 33 2.59 1.30 1.66
C ARG A 33 3.11 0.83 0.32
N ILE A 34 2.77 -0.40 -0.04
CA ILE A 34 3.17 -1.01 -1.31
C ILE A 34 2.09 -0.72 -2.36
N ARG A 35 2.51 -0.26 -3.54
CA ARG A 35 1.65 -0.01 -4.70
C ARG A 35 1.96 -1.02 -5.80
N CYS A 36 0.92 -1.64 -6.36
CA CYS A 36 1.04 -2.41 -7.58
C CYS A 36 0.84 -1.49 -8.79
N HIS A 37 1.78 -1.50 -9.73
CA HIS A 37 1.67 -0.71 -10.96
C HIS A 37 0.71 -1.33 -11.99
N ASP A 38 0.56 -2.66 -11.94
CA ASP A 38 -0.34 -3.39 -12.84
C ASP A 38 -1.79 -3.35 -12.36
N CYS A 39 -2.01 -3.14 -11.06
CA CYS A 39 -3.34 -3.15 -10.45
C CYS A 39 -3.62 -1.79 -9.77
N PRO A 40 -4.23 -0.82 -10.49
CA PRO A 40 -4.56 0.46 -9.91
C PRO A 40 -5.62 0.33 -8.81
N GLY A 41 -5.55 1.21 -7.81
CA GLY A 41 -6.61 1.39 -6.81
C GLY A 41 -6.36 0.74 -5.44
N LYS A 42 -5.45 -0.24 -5.32
CA LYS A 42 -5.15 -0.88 -4.03
C LYS A 42 -3.74 -0.57 -3.54
N LEU A 43 -3.66 -0.04 -2.32
CA LEU A 43 -2.41 0.11 -1.58
C LEU A 43 -2.39 -0.90 -0.44
N TYR A 44 -1.28 -1.60 -0.30
CA TYR A 44 -1.10 -2.63 0.72
C TYR A 44 -0.35 -2.04 1.90
N THR A 45 -0.91 -2.21 3.09
CA THR A 45 -0.22 -1.94 4.35
C THR A 45 0.47 -3.23 4.79
N PRO A 46 1.76 -3.18 5.18
CA PRO A 46 2.43 -4.32 5.80
C PRO A 46 1.62 -4.84 6.98
N GLY A 47 1.57 -6.16 7.14
CA GLY A 47 0.81 -6.80 8.23
C GLY A 47 1.38 -6.47 9.62
N PRO A 48 0.76 -6.99 10.70
CA PRO A 48 1.23 -6.81 12.09
C PRO A 48 2.70 -7.20 12.29
N GLU A 49 3.18 -8.18 11.53
CA GLU A 49 4.58 -8.64 11.54
C GLU A 49 5.51 -7.80 10.64
N ALA A 50 5.06 -6.63 10.17
CA ALA A 50 5.71 -5.84 9.12
C ALA A 50 5.97 -6.63 7.81
N THR A 51 5.21 -7.68 7.56
CA THR A 51 5.41 -8.59 6.41
C THR A 51 4.67 -8.16 5.16
N VAL A 52 5.15 -8.69 4.02
CA VAL A 52 4.57 -8.50 2.69
C VAL A 52 3.55 -9.58 2.29
N GLY A 53 3.16 -10.47 3.20
CA GLY A 53 2.34 -11.66 2.87
C GLY A 53 1.02 -11.34 2.16
N ASN A 54 0.31 -10.28 2.58
CA ASN A 54 -0.90 -9.82 1.91
C ASN A 54 -0.64 -9.36 0.46
N PHE A 55 0.54 -8.80 0.20
CA PHE A 55 0.96 -8.40 -1.13
C PHE A 55 1.39 -9.61 -1.97
N GLU A 56 2.03 -10.62 -1.38
CA GLU A 56 2.37 -11.86 -2.11
C GLU A 56 1.14 -12.62 -2.59
N VAL A 57 0.08 -12.69 -1.77
CA VAL A 57 -1.20 -13.28 -2.19
C VAL A 57 -1.78 -12.52 -3.38
N HIS A 58 -1.63 -11.19 -3.41
CA HIS A 58 -2.03 -10.39 -4.56
C HIS A 58 -1.26 -10.75 -5.83
N LEU A 59 0.05 -10.95 -5.74
CA LEU A 59 0.88 -11.36 -6.89
C LEU A 59 0.47 -12.73 -7.45
N LYS A 60 0.01 -13.64 -6.59
CA LYS A 60 -0.47 -14.97 -7.00
C LYS A 60 -1.88 -14.96 -7.61
N ASN A 61 -2.63 -13.87 -7.47
CA ASN A 61 -4.00 -13.77 -7.98
C ASN A 61 -4.01 -13.77 -9.52
N ARG A 62 -4.90 -14.57 -10.12
CA ARG A 62 -5.09 -14.65 -11.58
C ARG A 62 -5.26 -13.27 -12.22
N GLN A 63 -6.06 -12.40 -11.62
CA GLN A 63 -6.32 -11.06 -12.17
C GLN A 63 -5.08 -10.16 -12.21
N HIS A 64 -4.14 -10.34 -11.29
CA HIS A 64 -2.87 -9.61 -11.34
C HIS A 64 -2.02 -10.16 -12.49
N ARG A 65 -1.90 -11.49 -12.58
CA ARG A 65 -1.12 -12.17 -13.62
C ARG A 65 -1.59 -11.81 -15.03
N GLU A 66 -2.91 -11.78 -15.27
CA GLU A 66 -3.48 -11.38 -16.57
C GLU A 66 -3.12 -9.94 -16.94
N ARG A 67 -3.16 -9.02 -15.97
CA ARG A 67 -2.73 -7.63 -16.21
C ARG A 67 -1.24 -7.53 -16.52
N VAL A 68 -0.42 -8.33 -15.86
CA VAL A 68 1.03 -8.43 -16.14
C VAL A 68 1.26 -8.98 -17.55
N GLU A 69 0.56 -10.03 -17.95
CA GLU A 69 0.65 -10.61 -19.29
C GLU A 69 0.25 -9.60 -20.38
N LEU A 70 -0.85 -8.86 -20.17
CA LEU A 70 -1.26 -7.77 -21.06
C LEU A 70 -0.19 -6.66 -21.15
N ARG A 71 0.44 -6.29 -20.03
CA ARG A 71 1.54 -5.32 -20.04
C ARG A 71 2.74 -5.84 -20.82
N ILE A 72 3.12 -7.10 -20.64
CA ILE A 72 4.26 -7.71 -21.33
C ILE A 72 3.97 -7.82 -22.84
N ALA A 73 2.77 -8.29 -23.21
CA ALA A 73 2.35 -8.44 -24.61
C ALA A 73 2.29 -7.10 -25.35
N SER A 74 1.91 -6.02 -24.66
CA SER A 74 1.87 -4.68 -25.25
C SER A 74 3.23 -4.00 -25.37
N GLY A 75 4.32 -4.64 -24.94
CA GLY A 75 5.67 -4.05 -24.95
C GLY A 75 5.81 -2.79 -24.07
N LEU A 76 4.79 -2.47 -23.27
CA LEU A 76 4.79 -1.31 -22.40
C LEU A 76 5.63 -1.59 -21.15
N SER A 77 6.92 -1.25 -21.23
CA SER A 77 7.71 -0.98 -20.03
C SER A 77 7.29 0.37 -19.46
N ARG A 78 6.35 0.38 -18.50
CA ARG A 78 5.97 1.61 -17.76
C ARG A 78 7.02 1.98 -16.69
N GLY A 79 8.29 2.03 -17.11
CA GLY A 79 9.45 2.43 -16.31
C GLY A 79 10.33 3.50 -16.96
N GLN A 80 10.05 3.94 -18.20
CA GLN A 80 10.72 5.06 -18.84
C GLN A 80 9.81 6.31 -18.86
N THR A 81 9.68 6.97 -17.72
CA THR A 81 9.42 8.42 -17.76
C THR A 81 10.67 9.06 -18.35
N LYS A 82 10.58 9.45 -19.63
CA LYS A 82 11.52 10.40 -20.23
C LYS A 82 11.43 11.68 -19.40
N ASN A 83 12.45 11.98 -18.60
CA ASN A 83 12.66 13.34 -18.10
C ASN A 83 12.97 14.20 -19.34
N SER A 84 11.96 14.85 -19.88
CA SER A 84 12.09 15.93 -20.84
C SER A 84 12.19 17.25 -20.06
N PHE A 85 13.42 17.80 -20.06
CA PHE A 85 13.88 19.17 -19.80
C PHE A 85 13.06 20.07 -18.87
#